data_AF-A0A1H8XVI8-F1
#
_entry.id   AF-A0A1H8XVI8-F1
#
_cell.length_a   1.000
_cell.length_b   1.000
_cell.length_c   1.000
_cell.angle_alpha   90.00
_cell.angle_beta   90.00
_cell.angle_gamma   90.00
#
_symmetry.space_group_name_H-M   'P 1'
#
loop_
_entity.id
_entity.type
_entity.pdbx_description
1 polymer ?
#
loop_
_entity_poly.entity_id
_entity_poly.type
_entity_poly.pdbx_seq_one_letter_code
_entity_poly.pdbx_strand_id
1 'polypeptide(L)' 'MAYQGRIDPSRLVFIDETWTKTNMAPLRGWAPCGQRLPGKAPHGHWKTMTFLAALRHDR' A
#
# COMPACT_ATOMS: atom_id res chain seq x y z
N MET A 1 -20.12 -3.22 -23.05
CA MET A 1 -19.02 -3.99 -23.67
C MET A 1 -18.92 -3.80 -25.19
N ALA A 2 -19.12 -2.60 -25.75
CA ALA A 2 -19.14 -2.43 -27.22
C ALA A 2 -17.76 -2.10 -27.84
N TYR A 3 -16.77 -1.73 -27.02
CA TYR A 3 -15.47 -1.21 -27.50
C TYR A 3 -14.25 -1.94 -26.91
N GLN A 4 -14.44 -2.83 -25.93
CA GLN A 4 -13.34 -3.53 -25.24
C GLN A 4 -12.44 -4.33 -26.19
N GLY A 5 -13.01 -4.97 -27.23
CA GLY A 5 -12.22 -5.70 -28.22
C GLY A 5 -11.45 -4.84 -29.23
N ARG A 6 -11.64 -3.51 -29.23
CA ARG A 6 -10.95 -2.58 -30.14
C ARG A 6 -9.77 -1.86 -29.49
N ILE A 7 -9.58 -2.04 -28.18
CA ILE A 7 -8.46 -1.46 -27.45
C ILE A 7 -7.40 -2.53 -27.27
N ASP A 8 -6.19 -2.25 -27.74
CA ASP A 8 -5.00 -3.06 -27.42
C ASP A 8 -4.61 -2.85 -25.94
N PRO A 9 -4.72 -3.88 -25.08
CA PRO A 9 -4.44 -3.76 -23.65
C PRO A 9 -2.99 -3.37 -23.34
N SER A 10 -2.04 -3.67 -24.22
CA SER A 10 -0.61 -3.32 -24.02
C SER A 10 -0.35 -1.80 -24.09
N ARG A 11 -1.33 -1.05 -24.60
CA ARG A 11 -1.30 0.42 -24.70
C ARG A 11 -2.04 1.10 -23.56
N LEU A 12 -2.72 0.35 -22.70
CA LEU A 12 -3.41 0.90 -21.54
C LEU A 12 -2.42 1.26 -20.43
N VAL A 13 -2.76 2.34 -19.72
CA VAL A 13 -2.06 2.78 -18.51
C VAL A 13 -3.11 2.92 -17.42
N PHE A 14 -2.91 2.21 -16.32
CA PHE A 14 -3.73 2.34 -15.12
C PHE A 14 -3.11 3.39 -14.23
N ILE A 15 -3.88 4.44 -13.94
CA ILE A 15 -3.46 5.50 -13.01
C ILE A 15 -4.29 5.33 -11.75
N ASP A 16 -3.62 5.29 -10.61
CA ASP A 16 -4.28 5.23 -9.32
C ASP A 16 -3.51 6.08 -8.30
N GLU A 17 -4.25 6.61 -7.35
CA GLU A 17 -3.73 7.32 -6.20
C GLU A 17 -4.06 6.53 -4.95
N THR A 18 -3.03 6.12 -4.21
CA THR A 18 -3.19 5.50 -2.90
C THR A 18 -2.52 6.33 -1.82
N TRP A 19 -3.10 6.35 -0.63
CA TRP A 19 -2.49 6.99 0.53
C TRP A 19 -2.15 5.96 1.61
N THR A 20 -1.11 6.22 2.39
CA THR A 20 -0.74 5.41 3.56
C THR A 20 -0.48 6.30 4.76
N LYS A 21 -1.04 5.93 5.91
CA LYS A 21 -0.76 6.61 7.18
C LYS A 21 0.53 6.05 7.78
N THR A 22 1.36 6.92 8.33
CA THR A 22 2.61 6.51 9.01
C THR A 22 2.40 6.08 10.46
N ASN A 23 1.16 5.79 10.88
CA ASN A 23 0.83 5.38 12.25
C ASN A 23 0.72 3.85 12.40
N MET A 24 1.32 3.09 11.50
CA MET A 24 1.28 1.63 11.53
C MET A 24 2.18 1.09 12.64
N ALA A 25 1.64 0.20 13.45
CA ALA A 25 2.37 -0.60 14.44
C ALA A 25 2.05 -2.09 14.21
N PRO A 26 2.99 -3.01 14.51
CA PRO A 26 2.74 -4.44 14.36
C PRO A 26 1.52 -4.88 15.17
N LEU A 27 0.56 -5.55 14.52
CA LEU A 27 -0.64 -6.08 15.18
C LEU A 27 -0.34 -7.30 16.05
N ARG A 28 0.73 -8.02 15.75
CA ARG A 28 1.13 -9.26 16.38
C ARG A 28 2.65 -9.31 16.48
N GLY A 29 3.15 -10.07 17.44
CA GLY A 29 4.56 -10.41 17.53
C GLY A 29 4.76 -11.59 18.48
N TRP A 30 6.01 -11.99 18.66
CA TRP A 30 6.38 -13.19 19.39
C TRP A 30 7.33 -12.87 20.53
N ALA A 31 7.08 -13.46 21.71
CA ALA A 31 7.98 -13.43 22.84
C ALA A 31 8.02 -14.83 23.49
N PRO A 32 9.12 -15.19 24.18
CA PRO A 32 9.18 -16.41 24.98
C PRO A 32 8.03 -16.49 25.99
N CYS A 33 7.61 -17.72 26.32
CA CYS A 33 6.58 -17.94 27.34
C CYS A 33 6.98 -17.29 28.67
N GLY A 34 6.04 -16.56 29.30
CA GLY A 34 6.27 -15.84 30.54
C GLY A 34 6.93 -14.46 30.38
N GLN A 35 7.30 -14.05 29.16
CA GLN A 35 7.88 -12.73 28.91
C GLN A 35 6.89 -11.80 28.21
N ARG A 36 6.94 -10.52 28.56
CA ARG A 36 6.20 -9.47 27.84
C ARG A 36 6.87 -9.19 26.51
N LEU A 37 6.08 -8.98 25.47
CA LEU A 37 6.55 -8.45 24.20
C LEU A 37 6.49 -6.91 24.24
N PRO A 38 7.63 -6.20 24.29
CA PRO A 38 7.63 -4.75 24.18
C PRO A 38 7.23 -4.34 22.74
N GLY A 39 6.15 -3.56 22.63
CA GLY A 39 5.70 -2.96 21.38
C GLY A 39 6.05 -1.47 21.31
N LYS A 40 6.39 -0.98 20.12
CA LYS A 40 6.54 0.45 19.84
C LYS A 40 5.58 0.85 18.72
N ALA A 41 4.77 1.85 18.98
CA ALA A 41 4.06 2.58 17.95
C ALA A 41 4.69 3.97 17.81
N PRO A 42 4.77 4.55 16.61
CA PRO A 42 5.04 5.98 16.49
C PRO A 42 3.99 6.75 17.31
N HIS A 43 4.34 7.91 17.88
CA HIS A 43 3.44 8.77 18.67
C HIS A 43 3.68 10.24 18.26
N GLY A 44 2.60 11.01 18.04
CA GLY A 44 2.69 12.44 17.69
C GLY A 44 2.21 12.75 16.27
N HIS A 45 2.97 13.56 15.52
CA HIS A 45 2.59 14.05 14.20
C HIS A 45 2.51 12.92 13.16
N TRP A 46 1.31 12.40 12.95
CA TRP A 46 1.01 11.43 11.92
C TRP A 46 1.11 12.08 10.55
N LYS A 47 1.88 11.47 9.65
CA LYS A 47 1.93 11.90 8.26
C LYS A 47 1.10 10.94 7.42
N THR A 48 0.38 11.49 6.46
CA THR A 48 -0.19 10.71 5.37
C THR A 48 0.74 10.88 4.18
N MET A 49 1.22 9.77 3.63
CA MET A 49 1.97 9.76 2.39
C MET A 49 1.01 9.41 1.27
N THR A 50 0.90 10.29 0.29
CA THR A 50 0.16 10.03 -0.95
C THR A 50 1.14 9.50 -1.99
N PHE A 51 0.74 8.44 -2.69
CA PHE A 51 1.48 7.81 -3.76
C PHE A 51 0.60 7.77 -5.01
N LEU A 52 1.01 8.54 -6.02
CA LEU A 52 0.41 8.51 -7.35
C LEU A 52 1.27 7.61 -8.24
N ALA A 53 0.64 6.64 -8.90
CA ALA A 53 1.35 5.74 -9.79
C ALA A 53 0.58 5.49 -11.09
N ALA A 54 1.37 5.16 -12.11
CA ALA A 54 0.89 4.70 -13.39
C ALA A 54 1.50 3.34 -13.69
N LEU A 55 0.67 2.31 -13.84
CA LEU A 55 1.09 0.97 -14.23
C LEU A 55 0.78 0.74 -15.71
N ARG A 56 1.77 0.26 -16.45
CA ARG A 56 1.67 -0.10 -17.85
C ARG A 56 2.31 -1.48 -18.07
N HIS A 57 1.84 -2.19 -19.09
CA HIS A 57 2.55 -3.35 -19.61
C HIS A 57 3.95 -2.95 -20.12
N ASP A 58 4.99 -3.55 -19.53
CA ASP A 58 6.37 -3.44 -20.01
C ASP A 58 6.55 -4.26 -21.30
N ARG A 59 7.38 -3.81 -22.24
CA ARG A 59 7.54 -4.46 -23.54
C ARG A 59 8.53 -5.61 -23.52
#